data_AF-A0AAD3R7C9-F1
#
_entry.id   AF-A0AAD3R7C9-F1
#
_cell.length_a   1.000
_cell.length_b   1.000
_cell.length_c   1.000
_cell.angle_alpha   90.00
_cell.angle_beta   90.00
_cell.angle_gamma   90.00
#
_symmetry.space_group_name_H-M   'P 1'
#
loop_
_entity.id
_entity.type
_entity.pdbx_description
1 polymer ?
#
loop_
_entity_poly.entity_id
_entity_poly.type
_entity_poly.pdbx_seq_one_letter_code
_entity_poly.pdbx_strand_id
1 'polypeptide(L)'
;EVVYVSAKLRLLEHRQQRISEVRAKYQCLKKELEQTKQYLMLEPHKWTTEFELQQVYEVDSLEYLEALETVTDKLETRVNFCKAHLMMITCFDVSSRHR
;
A
#
# COMPACT_ATOMS: atom_id res chain seq x y z
N GLU A 1 -20.72 34.17 7.67
CA GLU A 1 -20.97 32.86 7.02
C GLU A 1 -19.87 32.38 6.05
N VAL A 2 -19.19 33.24 5.28
CA VAL A 2 -18.18 32.83 4.27
C VAL A 2 -16.95 32.09 4.87
N VAL A 3 -16.52 32.44 6.08
CA VAL A 3 -15.33 31.82 6.72
C VAL A 3 -15.57 30.35 7.12
N TYR A 4 -16.77 30.01 7.58
CA TYR A 4 -17.11 28.63 7.96
C TYR A 4 -17.14 27.70 6.74
N VAL A 5 -17.67 28.18 5.62
CA VAL A 5 -17.68 27.46 4.35
C VAL A 5 -16.24 27.21 3.88
N SER A 6 -15.35 28.19 4.02
CA SER A 6 -13.93 28.03 3.63
C SER A 6 -13.16 27.03 4.51
N ALA A 7 -13.44 26.95 5.81
CA ALA A 7 -12.80 25.98 6.70
C ALA A 7 -13.28 24.55 6.40
N LYS A 8 -14.58 24.38 6.17
CA LYS A 8 -15.16 23.08 5.79
C LYS A 8 -14.63 22.60 4.42
N LEU A 9 -14.45 23.51 3.46
CA LEU A 9 -13.88 23.19 2.15
C LEU A 9 -12.44 22.68 2.26
N ARG A 10 -11.59 23.40 3.01
CA ARG A 10 -10.18 23.01 3.23
C ARG A 10 -10.02 21.65 3.89
N LEU A 11 -10.91 21.30 4.82
CA LEU A 11 -10.91 19.99 5.47
C LEU A 11 -11.24 18.86 4.48
N LEU A 12 -12.20 19.08 3.59
CA LEU A 12 -12.55 18.13 2.53
C LEU A 12 -11.40 17.98 1.52
N GLU A 13 -10.77 19.09 1.11
CA GLU A 13 -9.61 19.07 0.21
C GLU A 13 -8.43 18.29 0.81
N HIS A 14 -8.09 18.56 2.08
CA HIS A 14 -7.02 17.82 2.77
C HIS A 14 -7.31 16.31 2.83
N ARG A 15 -8.57 15.95 3.05
CA ARG A 15 -8.98 14.55 3.13
C ARG A 15 -8.89 13.85 1.77
N GLN A 16 -9.27 14.53 0.70
CA GLN A 16 -9.16 14.00 -0.67
C GLN A 16 -7.70 13.91 -1.14
N GLN A 17 -6.86 14.87 -0.74
CA GLN A 17 -5.41 14.80 -0.92
C GLN A 17 -4.85 13.54 -0.23
N ARG A 18 -5.19 13.33 1.04
CA ARG A 18 -4.73 12.17 1.81
C ARG A 18 -5.17 10.85 1.19
N ILE A 19 -6.43 10.76 0.75
CA ILE A 19 -6.93 9.57 0.06
C ILE A 19 -6.12 9.28 -1.19
N SER A 20 -5.79 10.30 -1.98
CA SER A 20 -4.98 10.17 -3.19
C SER A 20 -3.56 9.69 -2.88
N GLU A 21 -2.94 10.21 -1.83
CA GLU A 21 -1.61 9.78 -1.35
C GLU A 21 -1.62 8.31 -0.90
N VAL A 22 -2.59 7.93 -0.06
CA VAL A 22 -2.69 6.55 0.45
C VAL A 22 -3.01 5.59 -0.70
N ARG A 23 -3.86 5.98 -1.67
CA ARG A 23 -4.12 5.20 -2.88
C ARG A 23 -2.86 4.98 -3.70
N ALA A 24 -2.06 6.03 -3.91
CA ALA A 24 -0.81 5.93 -4.62
C ALA A 24 0.16 4.97 -3.91
N LYS A 25 0.27 5.09 -2.57
CA LYS A 25 1.08 4.18 -1.73
C LYS A 25 0.60 2.73 -1.85
N TYR A 26 -0.70 2.48 -1.74
CA TYR A 26 -1.30 1.16 -1.89
C TYR A 26 -0.94 0.53 -3.25
N GLN A 27 -1.10 1.27 -4.35
CA GLN A 27 -0.76 0.77 -5.69
C GLN A 27 0.74 0.50 -5.85
N CYS A 28 1.59 1.34 -5.26
CA CYS A 28 3.04 1.12 -5.25
C CYS A 28 3.39 -0.17 -4.51
N LEU A 29 2.92 -0.31 -3.26
CA LEU A 29 3.16 -1.49 -2.43
C LEU A 29 2.66 -2.77 -3.08
N LYS A 30 1.53 -2.71 -3.81
CA LYS A 30 0.98 -3.87 -4.53
C LYS A 30 1.94 -4.34 -5.63
N LYS A 31 2.50 -3.40 -6.40
CA LYS A 31 3.53 -3.70 -7.42
C LYS A 31 4.82 -4.21 -6.78
N GLU A 32 5.27 -3.59 -5.69
CA GLU A 32 6.47 -4.03 -4.97
C GLU A 32 6.31 -5.44 -4.38
N LEU A 33 5.12 -5.77 -3.86
CA LEU A 33 4.81 -7.11 -3.37
C LEU A 33 4.89 -8.14 -4.50
N GLU A 34 4.29 -7.83 -5.65
CA GLU A 34 4.32 -8.68 -6.84
C GLU A 34 5.76 -8.95 -7.30
N GLN A 35 6.57 -7.90 -7.42
CA GLN A 35 7.99 -8.02 -7.76
C GLN A 35 8.77 -8.85 -6.75
N THR A 36 8.64 -8.55 -5.45
CA THR A 36 9.37 -9.26 -4.39
C THR A 36 9.00 -10.74 -4.36
N LYS A 37 7.72 -11.07 -4.58
CA LYS A 37 7.26 -12.45 -4.66
C LYS A 37 7.71 -13.18 -5.92
N GLN A 38 7.83 -12.48 -7.04
CA GLN A 38 8.39 -13.04 -8.26
C GLN A 38 9.84 -13.50 -8.02
N TYR A 39 10.63 -12.72 -7.28
CA TYR A 39 11.96 -13.13 -6.85
C TYR A 39 11.94 -14.32 -5.87
N LEU A 40 10.90 -14.42 -5.02
CA LEU A 40 10.70 -15.56 -4.11
C LEU A 40 10.05 -16.78 -4.78
N MET A 41 9.75 -16.73 -6.09
CA MET A 41 9.03 -17.78 -6.84
C MET A 41 7.68 -18.20 -6.21
N LEU A 42 6.96 -17.25 -5.58
CA LEU A 42 5.64 -17.52 -4.97
C LEU A 42 4.50 -17.31 -5.98
N GLU A 43 3.42 -18.10 -5.86
CA GLU A 43 2.23 -17.98 -6.72
C GLU A 43 1.56 -16.60 -6.59
N PRO A 44 1.40 -15.82 -7.69
CA PRO A 44 0.85 -14.47 -7.64
C PRO A 44 -0.68 -14.41 -7.44
N HIS A 45 -1.41 -15.46 -7.84
CA HIS A 45 -2.87 -15.41 -8.02
C HIS A 45 -3.72 -15.47 -6.72
N LYS A 46 -3.16 -15.91 -5.59
CA LYS A 46 -3.95 -16.13 -4.35
C LYS A 46 -4.08 -14.90 -3.44
N TRP A 47 -3.33 -13.84 -3.70
CA TRP A 47 -3.05 -12.81 -2.68
C TRP A 47 -3.67 -11.44 -2.97
N THR A 48 -3.95 -11.13 -4.23
CA THR A 48 -4.56 -9.86 -4.62
C THR A 48 -5.88 -9.63 -3.88
N THR A 49 -6.64 -10.71 -3.66
CA THR A 49 -7.93 -10.73 -2.99
C THR A 49 -7.87 -10.47 -1.48
N GLU A 50 -6.74 -10.74 -0.82
CA GLU A 50 -6.58 -10.52 0.64
C GLU A 50 -6.44 -9.03 1.00
N PHE A 51 -5.97 -8.21 0.05
CA PHE A 51 -5.78 -6.77 0.23
C PHE A 51 -6.78 -5.94 -0.57
N GLU A 52 -7.85 -6.56 -1.08
CA GLU A 52 -8.96 -5.85 -1.70
C GLU A 52 -9.90 -5.29 -0.62
N LEU A 53 -10.34 -4.04 -0.82
CA LEU A 53 -11.38 -3.45 0.00
C LEU A 53 -12.70 -4.17 -0.31
N GLN A 54 -13.07 -5.14 0.55
CA GLN A 54 -14.29 -5.95 0.36
C GLN A 54 -15.59 -5.14 0.46
N GLN A 55 -15.56 -4.00 1.15
CA GLN A 55 -16.72 -3.16 1.36
C GLN A 55 -16.72 -1.96 0.41
N VAL A 56 -17.87 -1.68 -0.19
CA VAL A 56 -18.10 -0.48 -1.00
C VAL A 56 -18.28 0.69 -0.04
N TYR A 57 -17.18 1.35 0.31
CA TYR A 57 -17.23 2.62 1.03
C TYR A 57 -17.54 3.75 0.05
N GLU A 58 -18.21 4.80 0.53
CA GLU A 58 -18.37 6.03 -0.24
C GLU A 58 -16.98 6.63 -0.51
N VAL A 59 -16.73 6.96 -1.78
CA VAL A 59 -15.47 7.59 -2.20
C VAL A 59 -15.37 8.93 -1.48
N ASP A 60 -14.26 9.18 -0.79
CA ASP A 60 -14.09 10.34 0.09
C ASP A 60 -14.90 10.33 1.39
N SER A 61 -15.27 9.16 1.92
CA SER A 61 -15.73 8.95 3.32
C SER A 61 -14.60 8.60 4.29
N LEU A 62 -14.75 8.98 5.57
CA LEU A 62 -13.64 8.88 6.55
C LEU A 62 -13.28 7.42 6.74
N GLU A 63 -14.33 6.60 6.76
CA GLU A 63 -14.34 5.15 6.76
C GLU A 63 -13.55 4.59 5.56
N TYR A 64 -13.71 5.17 4.35
CA TYR A 64 -12.89 4.77 3.20
C TYR A 64 -11.41 5.04 3.42
N LEU A 65 -11.08 6.23 3.94
CA LEU A 65 -9.69 6.59 4.22
C LEU A 65 -9.08 5.65 5.28
N GLU A 66 -9.78 5.41 6.39
CA GLU A 66 -9.31 4.52 7.46
C GLU A 66 -9.16 3.07 6.98
N ALA A 67 -10.13 2.57 6.20
CA ALA A 67 -10.04 1.24 5.61
C ALA A 67 -8.88 1.13 4.63
N LEU A 68 -8.66 2.17 3.81
CA LEU A 68 -7.56 2.23 2.85
C LEU A 68 -6.20 2.30 3.58
N GLU A 69 -6.06 3.10 4.64
CA GLU A 69 -4.85 3.15 5.46
C GLU A 69 -4.57 1.79 6.12
N THR A 70 -5.59 1.15 6.69
CA THR A 70 -5.48 -0.16 7.33
C THR A 70 -5.02 -1.25 6.37
N VAL A 71 -5.62 -1.32 5.17
CA VAL A 71 -5.21 -2.33 4.18
C VAL A 71 -3.82 -2.03 3.60
N THR A 72 -3.46 -0.75 3.47
CA THR A 72 -2.13 -0.31 3.03
C THR A 72 -1.05 -0.67 4.03
N ASP A 73 -1.30 -0.52 5.34
CA ASP A 73 -0.37 -0.92 6.41
C ASP A 73 -0.13 -2.44 6.43
N LYS A 74 -1.20 -3.23 6.34
CA LYS A 74 -1.10 -4.70 6.22
C LYS A 74 -0.30 -5.11 4.99
N LEU A 75 -0.51 -4.43 3.87
CA LEU A 75 0.21 -4.67 2.62
C LEU A 75 1.70 -4.33 2.78
N GLU A 76 2.03 -3.19 3.40
CA GLU A 76 3.42 -2.77 3.70
C GLU A 76 4.14 -3.79 4.59
N THR A 77 3.51 -4.24 5.67
CA THR A 77 4.08 -5.26 6.56
C THR A 77 4.41 -6.55 5.79
N ARG A 78 3.55 -6.95 4.85
CA ARG A 78 3.77 -8.15 4.03
C ARG A 78 4.86 -7.97 2.99
N VAL A 79 4.95 -6.79 2.37
CA VAL A 79 6.08 -6.43 1.49
C VAL A 79 7.38 -6.51 2.28
N ASN A 80 7.44 -5.90 3.47
CA ASN A 80 8.62 -5.91 4.33
C ASN A 80 9.03 -7.32 4.73
N PHE A 81 8.07 -8.18 5.09
CA PHE A 81 8.33 -9.59 5.37
C PHE A 81 8.92 -10.31 4.15
N CYS A 82 8.33 -10.12 2.96
CA CYS A 82 8.84 -10.74 1.73
C CYS A 82 10.25 -10.23 1.39
N LYS A 83 10.52 -8.94 1.56
CA LYS A 83 11.85 -8.34 1.34
C LYS A 83 12.88 -8.87 2.33
N ALA A 84 12.52 -8.99 3.61
CA ALA A 84 13.39 -9.56 4.63
C ALA A 84 13.69 -11.04 4.35
N HIS A 85 12.67 -11.82 3.95
CA HIS A 85 12.84 -13.20 3.55
C HIS A 85 13.71 -13.32 2.30
N LEU A 86 13.49 -12.45 1.30
CA LEU A 86 14.33 -12.38 0.11
C LEU A 86 15.78 -12.10 0.50
N MET A 87 16.04 -11.08 1.32
CA MET A 87 17.38 -10.79 1.81
C MET A 87 18.00 -12.01 2.51
N MET A 88 17.27 -12.69 3.40
CA MET A 88 17.75 -13.89 4.08
C MET A 88 18.22 -15.00 3.11
N ILE A 89 17.53 -15.17 1.97
CA ILE A 89 17.89 -16.20 0.97
C ILE A 89 18.88 -15.69 -0.08
N THR A 90 18.88 -14.39 -0.41
CA THR A 90 19.74 -13.77 -1.44
C THR A 90 21.03 -13.19 -0.87
N CYS A 91 21.24 -13.21 0.45
CA CYS A 91 22.50 -12.83 1.10
C CYS A 91 23.72 -13.61 0.57
N PHE A 92 23.51 -14.65 -0.26
CA PHE A 92 24.57 -15.39 -0.93
C PHE A 92 25.12 -14.75 -2.22
N ASP A 93 24.48 -13.70 -2.78
CA ASP A 93 24.86 -13.16 -4.13
C ASP A 93 25.54 -11.78 -4.11
N VAL A 94 25.81 -11.18 -2.94
CA VAL A 94 26.46 -9.85 -2.87
C VAL A 94 28.00 -9.94 -2.88
N SER A 95 28.57 -11.14 -2.70
CA SER A 95 30.03 -11.34 -2.70
C SER A 95 30.61 -11.83 -4.03
N SER A 96 29.79 -12.06 -5.06
CA SER A 96 30.19 -12.73 -6.31
C SER A 96 30.52 -11.77 -7.47
N ARG A 97 30.25 -10.47 -7.35
CA ARG A 97 30.41 -9.48 -8.45
C ARG A 97 31.75 -8.73 -8.47
N HIS A 98 32.75 -9.18 -7.71
CA HIS A 98 34.10 -8.59 -7.70
C HIS A 98 35.20 -9.55 -8.14
N ARG A 99 34.93 -10.47 -9.07
CA ARG A 99 36.00 -11.27 -9.70
C ARG A 99 35.97 -11.15 -11.21
#